data_AF-A0AAV4XJV5-F1
#
_entry.id   AF-A0AAV4XJV5-F1
#
_cell.length_a   1.000
_cell.length_b   1.000
_cell.length_c   1.000
_cell.angle_alpha   90.00
_cell.angle_beta   90.00
_cell.angle_gamma   90.00
#
_symmetry.space_group_name_H-M   'P 1'
#
loop_
_entity.id
_entity.type
_entity.pdbx_description
1 polymer ?
#
loop_
_entity_poly.entity_id
_entity_poly.type
_entity_poly.pdbx_seq_one_letter_code
_entity_poly.pdbx_strand_id
1 'polypeptide(L)' 'MEVVRITAVLNTVQTECKCHGVSGSCTMKTCWNTLPQFGKTGDYLMRRYHEAKGCSPIGDPPKTPSLPQGEIDLILKD' A
#
# COMPACT_ATOMS: atom_id res chain seq x y z
N MET A 1 15.08 2.19 -8.20
CA MET A 1 14.38 1.73 -6.98
C MET A 1 14.18 2.82 -5.93
N GLU A 2 15.00 3.88 -5.92
CA GLU A 2 15.00 4.90 -4.85
C GLU A 2 13.67 5.67 -4.69
N VAL A 3 12.97 5.97 -5.79
CA VAL A 3 11.68 6.72 -5.76
C VAL A 3 10.45 5.87 -5.44
N VAL A 4 10.52 4.54 -5.61
CA VAL A 4 9.33 3.66 -5.50
C VAL A 4 8.78 3.63 -4.08
N ARG A 5 9.66 3.72 -3.07
CA ARG A 5 9.29 3.60 -1.65
C ARG A 5 8.41 4.78 -1.20
N ILE A 6 8.86 6.01 -1.44
CA ILE A 6 8.11 7.21 -1.05
C ILE A 6 6.83 7.34 -1.88
N THR A 7 6.90 7.07 -3.19
CA THR A 7 5.73 7.13 -4.08
C THR A 7 4.65 6.12 -3.68
N ALA A 8 5.00 4.96 -3.13
CA ALA A 8 4.01 4.01 -2.63
C ALA A 8 3.20 4.57 -1.45
N VAL A 9 3.85 5.28 -0.52
CA VAL A 9 3.17 5.95 0.59
C VAL A 9 2.20 6.99 0.03
N LEU A 10 2.67 7.86 -0.86
CA LEU A 10 1.85 8.92 -1.45
C LEU A 10 0.67 8.38 -2.27
N ASN A 11 0.88 7.29 -3.00
CA ASN A 11 -0.17 6.66 -3.83
C ASN A 11 -1.24 5.92 -3.03
N THR A 12 -1.02 5.69 -1.73
CA THR A 12 -1.97 4.99 -0.87
C THR A 12 -2.65 5.90 0.16
N VAL A 13 -2.28 7.19 0.22
CA VAL A 13 -2.95 8.21 1.05
C VAL A 13 -4.45 8.22 0.77
N GLN A 14 -5.24 8.30 1.84
CA GLN A 14 -6.70 8.38 1.78
C GLN A 14 -7.20 9.69 2.42
N THR A 15 -8.33 10.21 1.94
CA THR A 15 -9.00 11.33 2.58
C THR A 15 -9.98 10.82 3.62
N GLU A 16 -9.81 11.23 4.86
CA GLU A 16 -10.77 11.01 5.94
C GLU A 16 -11.56 12.28 6.20
N CYS A 17 -12.83 12.12 6.55
CA CYS A 17 -13.73 13.24 6.82
C CYS A 17 -14.46 13.02 8.14
N LYS A 18 -14.57 14.09 8.93
CA LYS A 18 -15.45 14.15 10.09
C LYS A 18 -16.68 15.00 9.76
N CYS A 19 -17.85 14.40 9.96
CA CYS A 19 -19.13 15.07 9.81
C CYS A 19 -19.47 15.91 11.04
N HIS A 20 -20.06 17.08 10.77
CA HIS A 20 -20.55 18.03 11.75
C HIS A 20 -21.98 18.44 11.35
N GLY A 21 -22.94 18.21 12.24
CA GLY A 21 -24.34 18.58 12.02
C GLY A 21 -25.23 18.17 13.19
N VAL A 22 -26.41 18.79 13.29
CA VAL A 22 -27.38 18.51 14.34
C VAL A 22 -27.86 17.07 14.23
N SER A 23 -27.98 16.38 15.35
CA SER A 23 -28.45 14.98 15.44
C SER A 23 -27.67 13.97 14.59
N GLY A 24 -26.37 14.21 14.35
CA GLY A 24 -25.52 13.31 13.56
C GLY A 24 -25.64 13.48 12.04
N SER A 25 -26.31 14.54 11.57
CA SER A 25 -26.29 14.89 10.15
C SER A 25 -24.89 15.33 9.68
N CYS A 26 -24.61 15.18 8.39
CA CYS A 26 -23.33 15.56 7.77
C CYS A 26 -23.50 16.79 6.86
N THR A 27 -24.23 17.80 7.31
CA THR A 27 -24.46 19.04 6.55
C THR A 27 -23.18 19.85 6.38
N MET A 28 -22.25 19.75 7.33
CA MET A 28 -20.88 20.23 7.20
C MET A 28 -19.92 19.08 7.47
N LYS A 29 -18.76 19.07 6.82
CA LYS A 29 -17.69 18.12 7.12
C LYS A 29 -16.33 18.76 6.94
N THR A 30 -15.39 18.33 7.75
CA THR A 30 -13.98 18.68 7.62
C THR A 30 -13.23 17.44 7.19
N CYS A 31 -12.42 17.54 6.14
CA CYS A 31 -11.64 16.42 5.62
C CYS A 31 -10.14 16.72 5.68
N TRP A 32 -9.33 15.68 5.84
CA TRP A 32 -7.88 15.75 5.79
C TRP A 32 -7.32 14.48 5.15
N ASN A 33 -6.11 14.60 4.59
CA ASN A 33 -5.39 13.44 4.07
C ASN A 33 -4.73 12.70 5.24
N THR A 34 -4.83 11.39 5.23
CA THR A 34 -4.22 10.50 6.22
C THR A 34 -3.58 9.30 5.53
N LEU A 35 -2.63 8.68 6.23
CA LEU A 35 -2.08 7.41 5.81
C LEU A 35 -3.11 6.31 6.08
N PRO A 36 -3.26 5.34 5.16
CA PRO A 36 -4.07 4.17 5.43
C PRO A 36 -3.39 3.29 6.48
N GLN A 37 -4.09 2.26 6.95
CA GLN A 37 -3.42 1.14 7.62
C GLN A 37 -2.28 0.61 6.75
N PHE A 38 -1.13 0.37 7.38
CA PHE A 38 0.10 0.04 6.66
C PHE A 38 -0.04 -1.19 5.76
N GLY A 39 -0.93 -2.15 6.11
CA GLY A 39 -1.27 -3.29 5.27
C GLY A 39 -1.63 -2.89 3.82
N LYS A 40 -2.44 -1.83 3.63
CA LYS A 40 -2.78 -1.36 2.26
C LYS A 40 -1.56 -0.89 1.47
N THR A 41 -0.63 -0.20 2.12
CA THR A 41 0.62 0.25 1.49
C THR A 41 1.55 -0.94 1.22
N GLY A 42 1.59 -1.92 2.13
CA GLY A 42 2.30 -3.18 1.96
C GLY A 42 1.78 -3.99 0.77
N ASP A 43 0.47 -4.20 0.67
CA ASP A 43 -0.19 -4.88 -0.45
C ASP A 43 0.08 -4.17 -1.77
N TYR A 44 0.07 -2.84 -1.75
CA TYR A 44 0.42 -2.04 -2.92
C TYR A 44 1.86 -2.32 -3.38
N LEU A 45 2.81 -2.33 -2.46
CA LEU A 45 4.21 -2.65 -2.74
C LEU A 45 4.38 -4.10 -3.21
N MET A 46 3.69 -5.05 -2.59
CA MET A 46 3.78 -6.48 -2.91
C MET A 46 3.28 -6.76 -4.33
N ARG A 47 2.17 -6.15 -4.73
CA ARG A 47 1.69 -6.22 -6.12
C ARG A 47 2.71 -5.68 -7.11
N ARG A 48 3.28 -4.51 -6.83
CA ARG A 48 4.32 -3.89 -7.68
C ARG A 48 5.59 -4.72 -7.75
N TYR A 49 5.89 -5.46 -6.70
CA TYR A 49 7.00 -6.39 -6.64
C TYR A 49 6.75 -7.63 -7.52
N HIS A 50 5.55 -8.21 -7.49
CA HIS A 50 5.18 -9.33 -8.38
C HIS A 50 5.12 -8.92 -9.86
N GLU A 51 4.73 -7.68 -10.15
CA GLU A 51 4.73 -7.12 -11.51
C GLU A 51 6.12 -6.69 -11.99
N ALA A 52 7.11 -6.64 -11.10
CA ALA A 52 8.43 -6.16 -11.43
C ALA A 52 9.09 -7.11 -12.43
N LYS A 53 9.61 -6.56 -13.53
CA LYS A 53 10.44 -7.32 -14.46
C LYS A 53 11.79 -7.57 -13.80
N GLY A 54 12.17 -8.83 -13.67
CA GLY A 54 13.51 -9.19 -13.25
C GLY A 54 14.52 -8.68 -14.28
N CYS A 55 15.42 -7.80 -13.85
CA CYS A 55 16.61 -7.48 -14.63
C CYS A 55 17.68 -8.51 -14.27
N SER A 56 18.02 -9.37 -15.22
CA SER A 56 19.18 -10.25 -15.07
C SER A 56 20.36 -9.64 -15.84
N PRO A 57 21.57 -9.53 -15.25
CA PRO A 57 22.77 -9.37 -16.06
C PRO A 57 22.86 -10.56 -17.01
N ILE A 58 23.39 -10.34 -18.22
CA ILE A 58 23.47 -11.34 -19.29
C ILE A 58 24.09 -12.64 -18.73
N GLY A 59 23.26 -13.65 -18.45
CA GLY A 59 23.72 -14.97 -18.00
C GLY A 59 23.05 -15.57 -16.75
N ASP A 60 22.37 -14.80 -15.89
CA ASP A 60 21.74 -15.36 -14.69
C ASP A 60 20.28 -15.78 -14.95
N PRO A 61 19.81 -16.96 -14.49
CA PRO A 61 18.38 -17.28 -14.53
C PRO A 61 17.61 -16.26 -13.70
N PRO A 62 16.38 -15.89 -14.12
CA PRO A 62 15.58 -14.95 -13.36
C PRO A 62 15.35 -15.49 -11.95
N LYS A 63 15.96 -14.85 -10.95
CA LYS A 63 15.52 -14.97 -9.55
C LYS A 63 14.17 -14.29 -9.47
N THR A 64 13.13 -14.98 -9.93
CA THR A 64 11.78 -14.66 -9.49
C THR A 64 11.78 -14.80 -7.97
N PRO A 65 11.20 -13.84 -7.26
CA PRO A 65 10.98 -14.04 -5.86
C PRO A 65 9.76 -14.92 -5.72
N SER A 66 9.99 -16.21 -5.51
CA SER A 66 8.99 -17.13 -4.97
C SER A 66 8.78 -16.80 -3.49
N LEU A 67 8.19 -15.64 -3.21
CA LEU A 67 7.53 -15.40 -1.94
C LEU A 67 6.11 -15.94 -2.09
N PRO A 68 5.75 -17.02 -1.38
CA PRO A 68 4.39 -17.53 -1.43
C PRO A 68 3.44 -16.45 -0.93
N GLN A 69 2.38 -16.20 -1.69
CA GLN A 69 1.37 -15.13 -1.48
C GLN A 69 0.54 -15.25 -0.18
N GLY A 70 1.01 -15.99 0.82
CA GLY A 70 0.31 -16.20 2.10
C GLY A 70 1.17 -16.07 3.35
N GLU A 71 2.47 -15.74 3.24
CA GLU A 71 3.35 -15.67 4.42
C GLU A 71 3.18 -14.36 5.20
N ILE A 72 2.84 -13.25 4.54
CA ILE A 72 2.64 -11.95 5.22
C ILE A 72 1.34 -11.93 6.05
N ASP A 73 0.26 -12.56 5.56
CA ASP A 73 -1.01 -12.69 6.29
C ASP A 73 -0.92 -13.59 7.54
N LEU A 74 0.16 -14.38 7.66
CA LEU A 74 0.44 -15.18 8.84
C LEU A 74 1.29 -14.45 9.88
N ILE A 75 2.02 -13.39 9.48
CA ILE A 75 2.89 -12.60 10.36
C ILE A 75 2.14 -11.44 11.02
N LEU A 76 1.02 -10.98 10.44
CA LEU A 76 0.22 -9.84 10.94
C LEU A 76 -1.10 -10.25 11.63
N LYS A 77 -1.28 -11.53 11.97
CA LYS A 77 -2.42 -12.01 12.77
C LYS A 77 -2.10 -11.98 14.27
N ASP A 78 -1.85 -10.78 14.77
CA ASP A 78 -2.03 -10.41 16.18
C ASP A 78 -2.81 -9.09 16.23
#